data_AF-Q3LVJ9-F1
#
_entry.id   AF-Q3LVJ9-F1
#
_cell.length_a   1.000
_cell.length_b   1.000
_cell.length_c   1.000
_cell.angle_alpha   90.00
_cell.angle_beta   90.00
_cell.angle_gamma   90.00
#
_symmetry.space_group_name_H-M   'P 1'
#
loop_
_entity.id
_entity.type
_entity.pdbx_description
1 polymer ?
#
loop_
_entity_poly.entity_id
_entity_poly.type
_entity_poly.pdbx_seq_one_letter_code
_entity_poly.pdbx_strand_id
1 'polypeptide(L)'
;RRATPFFTLNWSKYADFLTFRGGLGPVTGGLWLTDTAHHHLAIAILFLIAGHMYRTNWGIGHGLKDILEAHKGPFTGQGHKGLYEILTTSWHAQLSL
;
A
#
# COMPACT_ATOMS: atom_id res chain seq x y z
N ARG A 1 8.86 8.85 -28.57
CA ARG A 1 7.53 8.35 -29.02
C ARG A 1 7.07 7.05 -28.33
N ARG A 2 7.94 6.22 -27.72
CA ARG A 2 7.51 4.98 -27.00
C ARG A 2 6.77 5.21 -25.68
N ALA A 3 7.04 6.32 -24.99
CA ALA A 3 6.35 6.69 -23.74
C ALA A 3 5.02 7.45 -23.96
N THR A 4 4.65 7.74 -25.21
CA THR A 4 3.40 8.50 -25.47
C THR A 4 2.15 7.80 -24.91
N PRO A 5 1.96 6.47 -25.06
CA PRO A 5 0.81 5.78 -24.47
C PRO A 5 0.75 5.89 -22.94
N PHE A 6 1.88 6.03 -22.26
CA PHE A 6 1.92 6.22 -20.80
C PHE A 6 1.26 7.53 -20.38
N PHE A 7 1.66 8.65 -20.99
CA PHE A 7 1.14 9.98 -20.65
C PHE A 7 -0.28 10.23 -21.16
N THR A 8 -0.74 9.49 -22.18
CA THR A 8 -2.14 9.53 -22.64
C THR A 8 -3.02 8.49 -21.95
N LEU A 9 -2.50 7.78 -20.94
CA LEU A 9 -3.21 6.73 -20.19
C LEU A 9 -3.72 5.55 -21.05
N ASN A 10 -3.14 5.34 -22.23
CA ASN A 10 -3.46 4.20 -23.11
C ASN A 10 -2.54 3.01 -22.81
N TRP A 11 -2.64 2.48 -21.59
CA TRP A 11 -1.68 1.50 -21.06
C TRP A 11 -1.82 0.09 -21.62
N SER A 12 -2.92 -0.23 -22.31
CA SER A 12 -3.10 -1.52 -22.98
C SER A 12 -1.99 -1.82 -24.01
N LYS A 13 -1.30 -0.77 -24.48
CA LYS A 13 -0.14 -0.87 -25.38
C LYS A 13 1.12 -1.47 -24.74
N TYR A 14 1.14 -1.69 -23.43
CA TYR A 14 2.30 -2.23 -22.69
C TYR A 14 2.12 -3.69 -22.22
N ALA A 15 1.08 -4.38 -22.70
CA ALA A 15 0.77 -5.76 -22.32
C ALA A 15 1.78 -6.81 -22.84
N ASP A 16 2.78 -6.40 -23.62
CA ASP A 16 3.90 -7.22 -24.07
C ASP A 16 4.96 -7.43 -22.98
N PHE A 17 5.13 -6.47 -22.06
CA PHE A 17 6.06 -6.57 -20.92
C PHE A 17 5.43 -6.39 -19.53
N LEU A 18 4.17 -5.93 -19.45
CA LEU A 18 3.34 -5.93 -18.24
C LEU A 18 2.16 -6.90 -18.41
N THR A 19 2.44 -8.19 -18.26
CA THR A 19 1.43 -9.24 -18.50
C THR A 19 0.61 -9.55 -17.25
N PHE A 20 -0.42 -10.39 -17.43
CA PHE A 20 -1.20 -11.00 -16.34
C PHE A 20 -1.51 -12.46 -16.72
N ARG A 21 -0.47 -13.27 -16.90
CA ARG A 21 -0.60 -14.66 -17.38
C ARG A 21 -0.98 -15.63 -16.26
N GLY A 22 -0.37 -15.44 -15.09
CA GLY A 22 -0.50 -16.37 -13.96
C GLY A 22 0.29 -17.67 -14.16
N GLY A 23 0.55 -18.36 -13.05
CA GLY A 23 1.27 -19.64 -13.04
C GLY A 23 2.77 -19.51 -13.31
N LEU A 24 3.36 -20.60 -13.80
CA LEU A 24 4.80 -20.74 -14.00
C LEU A 24 5.17 -20.77 -15.48
N GLY A 25 6.33 -20.23 -15.82
CA GLY A 25 6.91 -20.32 -17.14
C GLY A 25 7.29 -21.77 -17.46
N PRO A 26 6.95 -22.30 -18.64
CA PRO A 26 7.19 -23.72 -18.98
C PRO A 26 8.68 -24.07 -19.12
N VAL A 27 9.56 -23.07 -19.27
CA VAL A 27 11.01 -23.25 -19.45
C VAL A 27 11.75 -23.19 -18.13
N THR A 28 11.49 -22.16 -17.32
CA THR A 28 12.23 -21.92 -16.07
C THR A 28 11.58 -22.56 -14.86
N GLY A 29 10.30 -22.94 -14.93
CA GLY A 29 9.51 -23.35 -13.77
C GLY A 29 9.28 -22.24 -12.75
N GLY A 30 9.72 -21.00 -13.01
CA GLY A 30 9.52 -19.84 -12.15
C GLY A 30 8.35 -18.96 -12.61
N LEU A 31 8.03 -17.93 -11.83
CA LEU A 31 7.02 -16.94 -12.22
C LEU A 31 7.45 -16.18 -13.49
N TRP A 32 6.47 -15.70 -14.25
CA TRP A 32 6.72 -14.82 -15.39
C TRP A 32 7.33 -13.50 -14.92
N LEU A 33 8.52 -13.14 -15.41
CA LEU A 33 9.16 -11.87 -15.06
C LEU A 33 8.28 -10.65 -15.39
N THR A 34 7.49 -10.75 -16.46
CA THR A 34 6.53 -9.72 -16.88
C THR A 34 5.35 -9.59 -15.92
N ASP A 35 4.90 -10.69 -15.31
CA ASP A 35 3.87 -10.64 -14.25
C ASP A 35 4.47 -10.10 -12.95
N THR A 36 5.71 -10.50 -12.60
CA THR A 36 6.43 -9.94 -11.45
C THR A 36 6.64 -8.43 -11.59
N ALA A 37 7.02 -7.96 -12.78
CA ALA A 37 7.16 -6.53 -13.07
C ALA A 37 5.83 -5.77 -12.92
N HIS A 38 4.73 -6.32 -13.45
CA HIS A 38 3.40 -5.76 -13.26
C HIS A 38 3.03 -5.70 -11.78
N HIS A 39 3.26 -6.77 -11.04
CA HIS A 39 2.98 -6.85 -9.61
C HIS A 39 3.73 -5.77 -8.80
N HIS A 40 5.02 -5.60 -9.05
CA HIS A 40 5.81 -4.57 -8.37
C HIS A 40 5.35 -3.15 -8.73
N LEU A 41 4.99 -2.91 -9.99
CA LEU A 41 4.41 -1.62 -10.40
C LEU A 41 3.09 -1.34 -9.68
N ALA A 42 2.20 -2.34 -9.60
CA ALA A 42 0.92 -2.22 -8.92
C ALA A 42 1.11 -1.94 -7.41
N ILE A 43 2.01 -2.67 -6.76
CA ILE A 43 2.35 -2.47 -5.34
C ILE A 43 3.02 -1.11 -5.11
N ALA A 44 3.91 -0.67 -6.01
CA ALA A 44 4.55 0.64 -5.89
C ALA A 44 3.52 1.76 -5.91
N ILE A 45 2.53 1.70 -6.81
CA ILE A 45 1.42 2.67 -6.85
C ILE A 45 0.58 2.60 -5.57
N LEU A 46 0.24 1.39 -5.10
CA LEU A 46 -0.52 1.20 -3.87
C LEU A 46 0.19 1.83 -2.67
N PHE A 47 1.49 1.55 -2.48
CA PHE A 47 2.26 2.10 -1.37
C PHE A 47 2.54 3.60 -1.52
N LEU A 48 2.70 4.10 -2.75
CA LEU A 48 2.84 5.55 -2.97
C LEU A 48 1.58 6.28 -2.53
N ILE A 49 0.40 5.80 -2.91
CA ILE A 49 -0.88 6.40 -2.49
C ILE A 49 -1.06 6.24 -0.97
N ALA A 50 -0.81 5.05 -0.42
CA ALA A 50 -0.91 4.80 1.02
C ALA A 50 0.03 5.70 1.85
N GLY A 51 1.23 5.99 1.33
CA GLY A 51 2.21 6.88 1.97
C GLY A 51 1.75 8.33 2.15
N HIS A 52 0.67 8.74 1.46
CA HIS A 52 0.10 10.09 1.55
C HIS A 52 -1.17 10.16 2.40
N MET A 53 -1.56 9.07 3.08
CA MET A 53 -2.77 9.03 3.89
C MET A 53 -2.65 9.84 5.20
N TYR A 54 -1.45 9.89 5.79
CA TYR A 54 -1.24 10.45 7.12
C TYR A 54 -0.87 11.94 7.09
N ARG A 55 -1.43 12.69 8.04
CA ARG A 55 -1.24 14.15 8.15
C ARG A 55 0.21 14.48 8.48
N THR A 56 0.72 15.49 7.80
CA THR A 56 2.09 16.02 7.94
C THR A 56 2.03 17.55 8.05
N ASN A 57 3.17 18.24 7.99
CA ASN A 57 3.26 19.70 8.12
C ASN A 57 2.49 20.49 7.04
N TRP A 58 2.03 19.84 5.97
CA TRP A 58 1.18 20.44 4.93
C TRP A 58 -0.31 20.48 5.30
N GLY A 59 -0.69 20.01 6.50
CA GLY A 59 -2.04 20.18 7.06
C GLY A 59 -3.12 19.26 6.49
N ILE A 60 -2.83 18.47 5.44
CA ILE A 60 -3.76 17.53 4.81
C ILE A 60 -3.42 16.09 5.23
N GLY A 61 -4.45 15.27 5.46
CA GLY A 61 -4.34 13.86 5.84
C GLY A 61 -4.95 13.54 7.21
N HIS A 62 -4.79 12.29 7.65
CA HIS A 62 -5.34 11.80 8.91
C HIS A 62 -4.30 11.74 10.04
N GLY A 63 -4.68 12.20 11.24
CA GLY A 63 -3.90 11.95 12.46
C GLY A 63 -4.10 10.51 12.93
N LEU A 64 -3.03 9.77 13.18
CA LEU A 64 -3.13 8.36 13.61
C LEU A 64 -3.89 8.23 14.95
N LYS A 65 -3.61 9.13 15.90
CA LYS A 65 -4.33 9.21 17.17
C LYS A 65 -5.81 9.52 16.97
N ASP A 66 -6.14 10.48 16.11
CA ASP A 66 -7.52 10.86 15.80
C ASP A 66 -8.29 9.67 15.23
N ILE A 67 -7.69 8.92 14.29
CA ILE A 67 -8.27 7.69 13.73
C ILE A 67 -8.55 6.71 14.86
N LEU A 68 -7.57 6.40 15.71
CA LEU A 68 -7.74 5.42 16.77
C LEU A 68 -8.85 5.82 17.75
N GLU A 69 -8.81 7.05 18.28
CA GLU A 69 -9.79 7.51 19.27
C GLU A 69 -11.20 7.66 18.71
N ALA A 70 -11.36 7.87 17.39
CA ALA A 70 -12.67 7.89 16.75
C ALA A 70 -13.32 6.50 16.63
N HIS A 71 -12.53 5.42 16.68
CA HIS A 71 -13.05 4.05 16.58
C HIS A 71 -13.47 3.51 17.95
N LYS A 72 -14.73 3.77 18.31
CA LYS A 72 -15.38 3.28 19.53
C LYS A 72 -16.71 2.60 19.20
N GLY A 73 -16.95 1.44 19.81
CA GLY A 73 -18.17 0.66 19.62
C GLY A 73 -19.04 0.64 20.88
N PRO A 74 -20.32 0.28 20.76
CA PRO A 74 -21.26 0.25 21.89
C PRO A 74 -20.87 -0.73 23.01
N PHE A 75 -20.05 -1.74 22.70
CA PHE A 75 -19.65 -2.80 23.64
C PHE A 75 -18.17 -2.75 24.05
N THR A 76 -17.37 -1.82 23.52
CA THR A 76 -15.90 -1.80 23.72
C THR A 76 -15.42 -0.71 24.68
N GLY A 77 -16.34 -0.07 25.41
CA GLY A 77 -16.01 0.95 26.40
C GLY A 77 -15.27 2.14 25.79
N GLN A 78 -14.02 2.35 26.18
CA GLN A 78 -13.20 3.47 25.67
C GLN A 78 -12.56 3.20 24.30
N GLY A 79 -12.79 2.03 23.68
CA GLY A 79 -12.25 1.67 22.37
C GLY A 79 -10.72 1.70 22.36
N HIS A 80 -10.13 2.29 21.32
CA HIS A 80 -8.67 2.32 21.10
C HIS A 80 -7.91 3.43 21.85
N LYS A 81 -8.51 4.04 22.89
CA LYS A 81 -7.86 5.10 23.66
C LYS A 81 -6.56 4.59 24.30
N GLY A 82 -5.46 5.33 24.15
CA GLY A 82 -4.15 4.97 24.72
C GLY A 82 -3.27 4.08 23.83
N LEU A 83 -3.81 3.47 22.75
CA LEU A 83 -3.02 2.61 21.87
C LEU A 83 -1.91 3.38 21.14
N TYR A 84 -2.20 4.61 20.72
CA TYR A 84 -1.21 5.48 20.08
C TYR A 84 -0.02 5.72 21.01
N GLU A 85 -0.28 6.04 22.27
CA GLU A 85 0.73 6.27 23.29
C GLU A 85 1.55 5.00 23.57
N ILE A 86 0.90 3.83 23.69
CA ILE A 86 1.60 2.56 23.93
C ILE A 86 2.58 2.26 22.80
N LEU A 87 2.15 2.36 21.54
CA LEU A 87 2.98 2.03 20.38
C LEU A 87 4.08 3.06 20.09
N THR A 88 3.90 4.32 20.49
CA THR A 88 4.91 5.36 20.31
C THR A 88 5.91 5.49 21.46
N THR A 89 5.62 4.90 22.62
CA THR A 89 6.48 4.97 23.81
C THR A 89 7.15 3.64 24.19
N SER A 90 6.62 2.51 23.75
CA SER A 90 7.16 1.18 24.06
C SER A 90 7.69 0.45 22.83
N TRP A 91 9.01 0.29 22.76
CA TRP A 91 9.66 -0.53 21.74
C TRP A 91 9.26 -2.00 21.80
N HIS A 92 9.04 -2.54 23.00
CA HIS A 92 8.59 -3.92 23.16
C HIS A 92 7.19 -4.11 22.57
N ALA A 93 6.30 -3.12 22.75
CA ALA A 93 4.98 -3.16 22.14
C ALA A 93 5.09 -3.10 20.61
N GLN A 94 5.93 -2.22 20.06
CA GLN A 94 6.14 -2.11 18.63
C GLN A 94 6.76 -3.38 18.02
N LEU A 95 7.72 -4.03 18.71
CA LEU A 95 8.36 -5.27 18.23
C LEU A 95 7.44 -6.49 18.31
N SER A 96 6.50 -6.50 19.25
CA SER A 96 5.57 -7.64 19.42
C SER A 96 4.50 -7.76 18.34
N LEU A 97 4.34 -6.72 17.51
CA LEU A 97 3.42 -6.67 16.37
C LEU A 97 4.11 -7.10 15.08
#